data_AF-A0A965USD9-F1
#
_entry.id   AF-A0A965USD9-F1
#
_cell.length_a   1.000
_cell.length_b   1.000
_cell.length_c   1.000
_cell.angle_alpha   90.00
_cell.angle_beta   90.00
_cell.angle_gamma   90.00
#
_symmetry.space_group_name_H-M   'P 1'
#
loop_
_entity.id
_entity.type
_entity.pdbx_description
1 polymer ?
#
loop_
_entity_poly.entity_id
_entity_poly.type
_entity_poly.pdbx_seq_one_letter_code
_entity_poly.pdbx_strand_id
1 'polypeptide(L)'
;MRGTAVHGNARYGLVRFFYTGTNMEIKTYLKESGHWYTRNGEPMYTVKGANGKERNTTLRDARKYDLVPSVTTIINVAAKPGLEAWKQQQLLLAALTLPRIDDESIDAYADRVLEDSKQQAQEARDLGTAIHAKVQSAFEGGPENDYSISVKGLLRHAYGEQDWVSEQSFCHPQGFGG
;
A
#
# COMPACT_ATOMS: atom_id res chain seq x y z
N MET A 1 -18.96 -67.09 12.10
CA MET A 1 -17.88 -66.09 12.17
C MET A 1 -17.54 -65.66 10.73
N ARG A 2 -17.61 -64.34 10.45
CA ARG A 2 -16.97 -63.58 9.35
C ARG A 2 -17.32 -64.03 7.91
N GLY A 3 -17.93 -63.26 7.00
CA GLY A 3 -18.01 -61.82 6.82
C GLY A 3 -16.84 -61.32 5.96
N THR A 4 -17.07 -61.03 4.66
CA THR A 4 -16.37 -60.06 3.78
C THR A 4 -16.98 -60.19 2.36
N ALA A 5 -17.78 -59.26 1.84
CA ALA A 5 -17.55 -57.87 1.44
C ALA A 5 -17.33 -57.75 -0.08
N VAL A 6 -18.44 -57.45 -0.78
CA VAL A 6 -18.53 -57.03 -2.18
C VAL A 6 -17.82 -55.68 -2.33
N HIS A 7 -16.77 -55.61 -3.14
CA HIS A 7 -16.17 -54.33 -3.52
C HIS A 7 -16.77 -53.83 -4.83
N GLY A 8 -17.79 -52.99 -4.68
CA GLY A 8 -18.35 -52.17 -5.76
C GLY A 8 -17.34 -51.10 -6.18
N ASN A 9 -17.13 -51.00 -7.49
CA ASN A 9 -16.23 -50.07 -8.14
C ASN A 9 -16.91 -48.68 -8.17
N ALA A 10 -16.60 -47.80 -7.22
CA ALA A 10 -17.11 -46.42 -7.20
C ALA A 10 -16.37 -45.59 -8.25
N ARG A 11 -17.02 -45.34 -9.39
CA ARG A 11 -16.56 -44.36 -10.37
C ARG A 11 -16.71 -42.97 -9.77
N TYR A 12 -15.57 -42.29 -9.58
CA TYR A 12 -15.53 -40.88 -9.25
C TYR A 12 -16.22 -40.07 -10.35
N GLY A 13 -17.41 -39.55 -10.06
CA GLY A 13 -18.16 -38.66 -10.93
C GLY A 13 -17.45 -37.31 -11.01
N LEU A 14 -17.10 -36.90 -12.23
CA LEU A 14 -16.63 -35.56 -12.53
C LEU A 14 -17.81 -34.59 -12.34
N VAL A 15 -17.88 -33.90 -11.21
CA VAL A 15 -18.84 -32.81 -11.01
C VAL A 15 -18.38 -31.63 -11.86
N ARG A 16 -18.97 -31.47 -13.05
CA ARG A 16 -18.84 -30.25 -13.86
C ARG A 16 -19.63 -29.14 -13.18
N PHE A 17 -18.94 -28.24 -12.49
CA PHE A 17 -19.50 -26.93 -12.15
C PHE A 17 -19.64 -26.12 -13.44
N PHE A 18 -20.87 -25.96 -13.93
CA PHE A 18 -21.18 -24.99 -14.97
C PHE A 18 -21.28 -23.61 -14.31
N TYR A 19 -20.16 -22.87 -14.29
CA TYR A 19 -20.18 -21.46 -13.95
C TYR A 19 -20.65 -20.70 -15.19
N THR A 20 -21.92 -20.29 -15.22
CA THR A 20 -22.43 -19.37 -16.24
C THR A 20 -21.73 -18.03 -16.02
N GLY A 21 -20.74 -17.73 -16.87
CA GLY A 21 -19.83 -16.61 -16.69
C GLY A 21 -20.54 -15.26 -16.68
N THR A 22 -20.65 -14.66 -15.51
CA THR A 22 -20.60 -13.20 -15.39
C THR A 22 -19.15 -12.79 -15.59
N ASN A 23 -18.88 -12.03 -16.65
CA ASN A 23 -17.57 -11.39 -16.85
C ASN A 23 -17.40 -10.32 -15.76
N MET A 24 -16.77 -10.69 -14.66
CA MET A 24 -16.35 -9.76 -13.62
C MET A 24 -15.09 -9.02 -14.11
N GLU A 25 -15.27 -7.87 -14.77
CA GLU A 25 -14.15 -6.98 -15.12
C GLU A 25 -13.74 -6.15 -13.90
N ILE A 26 -12.72 -6.60 -13.17
CA ILE A 26 -12.09 -5.78 -12.13
C ILE A 26 -11.13 -4.78 -12.80
N LYS A 27 -11.60 -3.55 -13.06
CA LYS A 27 -10.78 -2.45 -13.58
C LYS A 27 -10.01 -1.76 -12.45
N THR A 28 -8.87 -2.32 -12.05
CA THR A 28 -7.96 -1.65 -11.11
C THR A 28 -6.96 -0.78 -11.87
N TYR A 29 -7.21 0.53 -11.92
CA TYR A 29 -6.18 1.48 -12.36
C TYR A 29 -5.27 1.82 -11.17
N LEU A 30 -4.06 1.27 -11.14
CA LEU A 30 -3.02 1.69 -10.21
C LEU A 30 -2.57 3.11 -10.57
N LYS A 31 -3.11 4.10 -9.87
CA LYS A 31 -2.67 5.49 -9.97
C LYS A 31 -1.46 5.67 -9.04
N GLU A 32 -0.29 5.21 -9.46
CA GLU A 32 0.93 5.48 -8.69
C GLU A 32 1.35 6.95 -8.89
N SER A 33 1.22 7.74 -7.83
CA SER A 33 1.79 9.07 -7.74
C SER A 33 3.23 8.97 -7.23
N GLY A 34 4.20 8.88 -8.14
CA GLY A 34 5.59 9.04 -7.77
C GLY A 34 5.80 10.42 -7.15
N HIS A 35 6.60 10.50 -6.07
CA HIS A 35 7.08 11.76 -5.54
C HIS A 35 8.35 12.14 -6.30
N TRP A 36 8.37 13.35 -6.84
CA TRP A 36 9.44 13.87 -7.68
C TRP A 36 9.97 15.16 -7.10
N TYR A 37 11.28 15.38 -7.24
CA TYR A 37 11.96 16.56 -6.72
C TYR A 37 12.82 17.19 -7.82
N THR A 38 12.97 18.51 -7.75
CA THR A 38 13.92 19.22 -8.59
C THR A 38 15.35 18.87 -8.18
N ARG A 39 16.32 19.22 -9.02
CA ARG A 39 17.75 19.07 -8.69
C ARG A 39 18.18 19.91 -7.47
N ASN A 40 17.38 20.91 -7.10
CA ASN A 40 17.59 21.73 -5.90
C ASN A 40 16.93 21.11 -4.65
N GLY A 41 16.24 19.97 -4.79
CA GLY A 41 15.55 19.30 -3.70
C GLY A 41 14.16 19.83 -3.39
N GLU A 42 13.61 20.70 -4.24
CA GLU A 42 12.23 21.20 -4.07
C GLU A 42 11.23 20.16 -4.59
N PRO A 43 10.11 19.91 -3.87
CA PRO A 43 9.11 18.97 -4.31
C PRO A 43 8.37 19.48 -5.56
N MET A 44 8.17 18.60 -6.53
CA MET A 44 7.36 18.85 -7.74
C MET A 44 6.39 17.68 -7.96
N TYR A 45 5.47 17.49 -7.02
CA TYR A 45 4.51 16.38 -7.02
C TYR A 45 3.38 16.54 -8.05
N THR A 46 3.07 17.78 -8.42
CA THR A 46 2.07 18.11 -9.44
C THR A 46 2.64 19.00 -10.52
N VAL A 47 2.05 18.89 -11.71
CA VAL A 47 2.31 19.76 -12.87
C VAL A 47 1.00 20.19 -13.50
N LYS A 48 1.00 21.37 -14.12
CA LYS A 48 -0.12 21.82 -14.95
C LYS A 48 -0.10 21.08 -16.29
N GLY A 49 -1.16 20.34 -16.58
CA GLY A 49 -1.34 19.66 -17.86
C GLY A 49 -1.61 20.64 -19.01
N ALA A 50 -1.57 20.14 -20.26
CA ALA A 50 -1.89 20.93 -21.44
C ALA A 50 -3.35 21.45 -21.45
N ASN A 51 -4.23 20.80 -20.69
CA ASN A 51 -5.61 21.21 -20.43
C ASN A 51 -5.74 22.27 -19.33
N GLY A 52 -4.63 22.79 -18.81
CA GLY A 52 -4.59 23.78 -17.73
C GLY A 52 -4.89 23.24 -16.32
N LYS A 53 -5.25 21.96 -16.19
CA LYS A 53 -5.57 21.34 -14.89
C LYS A 53 -4.31 20.76 -14.24
N GLU A 54 -4.23 20.87 -12.92
CA GLU A 54 -3.17 20.21 -12.15
C GLU A 54 -3.39 18.69 -12.12
N ARG A 55 -2.29 17.97 -12.26
CA ARG A 55 -2.24 16.51 -12.15
C ARG A 55 -0.91 16.09 -11.57
N ASN A 56 -0.86 14.86 -11.07
CA ASN A 56 0.39 14.28 -10.58
C ASN A 56 1.46 14.29 -11.68
N THR A 57 2.69 14.53 -11.24
CA THR A 57 3.89 14.45 -12.07
C THR A 57 4.10 13.02 -12.53
N THR A 58 4.18 12.83 -13.84
CA THR A 58 4.45 11.51 -14.45
C THR A 58 5.93 11.36 -14.75
N LEU A 59 6.39 10.13 -15.02
CA LEU A 59 7.75 9.88 -15.49
C LEU A 59 8.11 10.69 -16.76
N ARG A 60 7.12 10.97 -17.63
CA ARG A 60 7.33 11.82 -18.82
C ARG A 60 7.65 13.26 -18.43
N ASP A 61 6.92 13.82 -17.46
CA ASP A 61 7.17 15.17 -16.96
C ASP A 61 8.51 15.22 -16.23
N ALA A 62 8.81 14.21 -15.40
CA ALA A 62 10.08 14.10 -14.70
C ALA A 62 11.27 14.12 -15.65
N ARG A 63 11.21 13.39 -16.76
CA ARG A 63 12.23 13.44 -17.82
C ARG A 63 12.33 14.80 -18.48
N LYS A 64 11.20 15.50 -18.67
CA LYS A 64 11.16 16.83 -19.29
C LYS A 64 11.77 17.91 -18.40
N TYR A 65 11.51 17.85 -17.10
CA TYR A 65 11.93 18.86 -16.11
C TYR A 65 13.21 18.44 -15.35
N ASP A 66 13.88 17.37 -15.77
CA ASP A 66 15.07 16.80 -15.12
C ASP A 66 14.88 16.55 -13.61
N LEU A 67 13.74 15.97 -13.24
CA LEU A 67 13.40 15.64 -11.86
C LEU A 67 14.00 14.31 -11.43
N VAL A 68 14.29 14.21 -10.14
CA VAL A 68 14.70 12.96 -9.49
C VAL A 68 13.51 12.30 -8.79
N PRO A 69 13.41 10.95 -8.84
CA PRO A 69 12.39 10.22 -8.09
C PRO A 69 12.71 10.21 -6.60
N SER A 70 11.67 10.00 -5.78
CA SER A 70 11.86 9.71 -4.35
C SER A 70 12.49 8.32 -4.14
N VAL A 71 13.08 8.11 -2.95
CA VAL A 71 13.56 6.79 -2.52
C VAL A 71 12.45 5.74 -2.63
N THR A 72 11.23 6.06 -2.16
CA THR A 72 10.06 5.17 -2.27
C THR A 72 9.69 4.87 -3.72
N THR A 73 9.76 5.86 -4.61
CA THR A 73 9.49 5.67 -6.04
C THR A 73 10.48 4.69 -6.66
N ILE A 74 11.76 4.77 -6.29
CA ILE A 74 12.80 3.82 -6.73
C ILE A 74 12.50 2.41 -6.20
N ILE A 75 12.21 2.28 -4.90
CA ILE A 75 11.92 0.98 -4.26
C ILE A 75 10.68 0.32 -4.87
N ASN A 76 9.68 1.09 -5.31
CA ASN A 76 8.47 0.57 -5.94
C ASN A 76 8.70 -0.09 -7.29
N VAL A 77 9.84 0.15 -7.95
CA VAL A 77 10.21 -0.55 -9.19
C VAL A 77 10.56 -2.02 -8.93
N ALA A 78 11.07 -2.33 -7.73
CA ALA A 78 11.44 -3.69 -7.37
C ALA A 78 10.19 -4.57 -7.18
N ALA A 79 10.27 -5.82 -7.64
CA ALA A 79 9.22 -6.80 -7.38
C ALA A 79 9.09 -7.07 -5.88
N LYS A 80 7.86 -7.23 -5.38
CA LYS A 80 7.55 -7.46 -3.97
C LYS A 80 6.76 -8.77 -3.77
N PRO A 81 7.31 -9.94 -4.15
CA PRO A 81 6.56 -11.19 -4.20
C PRO A 81 5.95 -11.59 -2.85
N GLY A 82 6.66 -11.34 -1.74
CA GLY A 82 6.12 -11.61 -0.40
C GLY A 82 4.91 -10.73 -0.04
N LEU A 83 4.94 -9.45 -0.41
CA LEU A 83 3.82 -8.54 -0.20
C LEU A 83 2.61 -8.92 -1.06
N GLU A 84 2.84 -9.30 -2.32
CA GLU A 84 1.76 -9.74 -3.20
C GLU A 84 1.13 -11.05 -2.73
N ALA A 85 1.94 -12.03 -2.30
CA ALA A 85 1.44 -13.26 -1.70
C ALA A 85 0.64 -12.98 -0.42
N TRP A 86 1.12 -12.08 0.43
CA TRP A 86 0.41 -11.69 1.66
C TRP A 86 -0.95 -11.03 1.34
N LYS A 87 -1.01 -10.11 0.37
CA LYS A 87 -2.29 -9.49 -0.06
C LYS A 87 -3.29 -10.53 -0.55
N GLN A 88 -2.84 -11.51 -1.32
CA GLN A 88 -3.70 -12.62 -1.78
C GLN A 88 -4.20 -13.47 -0.62
N GLN A 89 -3.36 -13.72 0.39
CA GLN A 89 -3.79 -14.42 1.61
C GLN A 89 -4.84 -13.61 2.38
N GLN A 90 -4.67 -12.29 2.53
CA GLN A 90 -5.68 -11.44 3.18
C GLN A 90 -7.01 -11.48 2.42
N LEU A 91 -6.96 -11.42 1.08
CA LEU A 91 -8.16 -11.54 0.25
C LEU A 91 -8.86 -12.88 0.44
N LEU A 92 -8.10 -13.98 0.46
CA LEU A 92 -8.65 -15.31 0.69
C LEU A 92 -9.27 -15.43 2.09
N LEU A 93 -8.60 -14.92 3.13
CA LEU A 93 -9.11 -14.93 4.49
C LEU A 93 -10.42 -14.14 4.58
N ALA A 94 -10.43 -12.91 4.08
CA ALA A 94 -11.63 -12.07 4.01
C ALA A 94 -12.79 -12.80 3.32
N ALA A 95 -12.53 -13.43 2.17
CA ALA A 95 -13.53 -14.20 1.44
C ALA A 95 -14.06 -15.42 2.20
N LEU A 96 -13.26 -16.03 3.09
CA LEU A 96 -13.64 -17.21 3.86
C LEU A 96 -14.32 -16.87 5.19
N THR A 97 -14.03 -15.70 5.76
CA THR A 97 -14.50 -15.34 7.10
C THR A 97 -15.59 -14.28 7.12
N LEU A 98 -15.70 -13.45 6.08
CA LEU A 98 -16.69 -12.38 6.03
C LEU A 98 -18.12 -12.97 5.88
N PRO A 99 -19.03 -12.76 6.86
CA PRO A 99 -20.39 -13.29 6.78
C PRO A 99 -21.16 -12.67 5.61
N ARG A 100 -21.95 -13.51 4.96
CA ARG A 100 -22.87 -13.08 3.91
C ARG A 100 -24.09 -12.40 4.50
N ILE A 101 -24.59 -11.40 3.79
CA ILE A 101 -25.87 -10.76 4.06
C ILE A 101 -26.95 -11.43 3.20
N ASP A 102 -28.13 -11.64 3.79
CA ASP A 102 -29.29 -12.20 3.07
C ASP A 102 -29.64 -11.31 1.87
N ASP A 103 -29.95 -11.95 0.74
CA ASP A 103 -30.27 -11.30 -0.54
C ASP A 103 -29.17 -10.37 -1.11
N GLU A 104 -27.93 -10.45 -0.61
CA GLU A 104 -26.83 -9.67 -1.19
C GLU A 104 -26.41 -10.21 -2.56
N SER A 105 -26.11 -9.30 -3.50
CA SER A 105 -25.57 -9.70 -4.79
C SER A 105 -24.13 -10.19 -4.65
N ILE A 106 -23.69 -11.02 -5.60
CA ILE A 106 -22.30 -11.50 -5.64
C ILE A 106 -21.31 -10.33 -5.77
N ASP A 107 -21.66 -9.31 -6.55
CA ASP A 107 -20.80 -8.13 -6.74
C ASP A 107 -20.69 -7.32 -5.44
N ALA A 108 -21.79 -7.09 -4.73
CA ALA A 108 -21.78 -6.40 -3.44
C ALA A 108 -20.98 -7.16 -2.38
N TYR A 109 -21.07 -8.49 -2.36
CA TYR A 109 -20.24 -9.32 -1.50
C TYR A 109 -18.75 -9.22 -1.85
N ALA A 110 -18.43 -9.28 -3.15
CA ALA A 110 -17.04 -9.18 -3.63
C ALA A 110 -16.41 -7.83 -3.27
N ASP A 111 -17.15 -6.73 -3.38
CA ASP A 111 -16.69 -5.39 -2.99
C ASP A 111 -16.37 -5.32 -1.49
N ARG A 112 -17.24 -5.87 -0.64
CA ARG A 112 -16.99 -5.93 0.81
C ARG A 112 -15.79 -6.80 1.18
N VAL A 113 -15.62 -7.94 0.51
CA VAL A 113 -14.43 -8.80 0.68
C VAL A 113 -13.15 -8.04 0.29
N LEU A 114 -13.18 -7.29 -0.82
CA LEU A 114 -12.05 -6.47 -1.25
C LEU A 114 -11.74 -5.33 -0.26
N GLU A 115 -12.76 -4.72 0.35
CA GLU A 115 -12.60 -3.71 1.38
C GLU A 115 -12.01 -4.30 2.67
N ASP A 116 -12.62 -5.36 3.20
CA ASP A 116 -12.17 -6.08 4.40
C ASP A 116 -10.70 -6.54 4.27
N SER A 117 -10.33 -7.11 3.12
CA SER A 117 -8.96 -7.56 2.86
C SER A 117 -7.90 -6.44 2.90
N LYS A 118 -8.31 -5.17 2.78
CA LYS A 118 -7.41 -4.00 2.77
C LYS A 118 -7.42 -3.26 4.11
N GLN A 119 -8.37 -3.54 4.99
CA GLN A 119 -8.58 -2.78 6.23
C GLN A 119 -7.31 -2.74 7.09
N GLN A 120 -6.68 -3.90 7.33
CA GLN A 120 -5.45 -3.97 8.13
C GLN A 120 -4.34 -3.09 7.55
N ALA A 121 -4.16 -3.10 6.23
CA ALA A 121 -3.13 -2.30 5.56
C ALA A 121 -3.43 -0.79 5.60
N GLN A 122 -4.72 -0.42 5.62
CA GLN A 122 -5.16 0.96 5.74
C GLN A 122 -4.97 1.47 7.17
N GLU A 123 -5.42 0.73 8.18
CA GLU A 123 -5.25 1.08 9.59
C GLU A 123 -3.78 1.26 9.96
N ALA A 124 -2.89 0.36 9.49
CA ALA A 124 -1.46 0.47 9.72
C ALA A 124 -0.86 1.74 9.07
N ARG A 125 -1.33 2.12 7.88
CA ARG A 125 -0.89 3.34 7.18
C ARG A 125 -1.34 4.61 7.91
N ASP A 126 -2.60 4.62 8.35
CA ASP A 126 -3.20 5.77 9.02
C ASP A 126 -2.57 5.97 10.40
N LEU A 127 -2.34 4.88 11.15
CA LEU A 127 -1.58 4.90 12.40
C LEU A 127 -0.15 5.40 12.18
N GLY A 128 0.53 4.91 11.15
CA GLY A 128 1.87 5.38 10.79
C GLY A 128 1.91 6.89 10.54
N THR A 129 0.95 7.39 9.76
CA THR A 129 0.80 8.83 9.49
C THR A 129 0.58 9.63 10.78
N ALA A 130 -0.29 9.14 11.67
CA ALA A 130 -0.57 9.78 12.95
C ALA A 130 0.65 9.80 13.88
N ILE A 131 1.45 8.73 13.91
CA ILE A 131 2.70 8.68 14.69
C ILE A 131 3.73 9.67 14.12
N HIS A 132 3.93 9.67 12.80
CA HIS A 132 4.85 10.62 12.14
C HIS A 132 4.48 12.07 12.46
N ALA A 133 3.21 12.44 12.32
CA ALA A 133 2.74 13.80 12.63
C ALA A 133 2.97 14.18 14.09
N LYS A 134 2.74 13.26 15.03
CA LYS A 134 2.99 13.49 16.47
C LYS A 134 4.48 13.68 16.79
N VAL A 135 5.35 12.89 16.15
CA VAL A 135 6.80 13.00 16.35
C VAL A 135 7.30 14.31 15.75
N GLN A 136 6.96 14.61 14.50
CA GLN A 136 7.31 15.86 13.82
C GLN A 136 6.87 17.09 14.61
N SER A 137 5.61 17.13 15.06
CA SER A 137 5.10 18.25 15.85
C SER A 137 5.97 18.55 17.07
N ALA A 138 6.47 17.52 17.77
CA ALA A 138 7.34 17.69 18.93
C ALA A 138 8.76 18.16 18.59
N PHE A 139 9.24 17.94 17.36
CA PHE A 139 10.50 18.52 16.86
C PHE A 139 10.32 19.97 16.42
N GLU A 140 9.12 20.35 15.99
CA GLU A 140 8.77 21.72 15.57
C GLU A 140 8.29 22.61 16.74
N GLY A 141 8.49 22.17 18.00
CA GLY A 141 8.17 22.94 19.21
C GLY A 141 6.79 22.69 19.81
N GLY A 142 6.03 21.73 19.26
CA GLY A 142 4.80 21.21 19.84
C GLY A 142 5.04 20.36 21.10
N PRO A 143 3.94 19.92 21.76
CA PRO A 143 4.04 19.12 22.98
C PRO A 143 4.66 17.74 22.71
N GLU A 144 5.51 17.29 23.62
CA GLU A 144 6.07 15.95 23.56
C GLU A 144 5.03 14.87 23.91
N ASN A 145 5.25 13.68 23.38
CA ASN A 145 4.49 12.47 23.67
C ASN A 145 5.45 11.27 23.76
N ASP A 146 4.95 10.12 24.16
CA ASP A 146 5.76 8.90 24.37
C ASP A 146 6.60 8.52 23.14
N TYR A 147 6.06 8.70 21.93
CA TYR A 147 6.80 8.42 20.69
C TYR A 147 7.95 9.41 20.50
N SER A 148 7.69 10.72 20.62
CA SER A 148 8.72 11.74 20.42
C SER A 148 9.82 11.66 21.49
N ILE A 149 9.47 11.37 22.74
CA ILE A 149 10.43 11.20 23.85
C ILE A 149 11.36 10.03 23.54
N SER A 150 10.80 8.90 23.11
CA SER A 150 11.57 7.70 22.75
C SER A 150 12.52 7.99 21.57
N VAL A 151 12.02 8.63 20.51
CA VAL A 151 12.83 9.00 19.34
C VAL A 151 13.95 9.98 19.71
N LYS A 152 13.64 11.06 20.44
CA LYS A 152 14.65 12.04 20.90
C LYS A 152 15.71 11.38 21.78
N GLY A 153 15.32 10.46 22.65
CA GLY A 153 16.24 9.69 23.49
C GLY A 153 17.23 8.86 22.67
N LEU A 154 16.73 8.16 21.64
CA LEU A 154 17.57 7.38 20.72
C LEU A 154 18.51 8.28 19.89
N LEU A 155 18.00 9.40 19.37
CA LEU A 155 18.82 10.34 18.60
C LEU A 155 19.92 10.97 19.46
N ARG A 156 19.59 11.38 20.69
CA ARG A 156 20.56 11.90 21.65
C ARG A 156 21.64 10.88 21.99
N HIS A 157 21.26 9.61 22.16
CA HIS A 157 22.22 8.55 22.42
C HIS A 157 23.16 8.31 21.22
N ALA A 158 22.62 8.32 20.00
CA ALA A 158 23.39 8.02 18.78
C ALA A 158 24.26 9.20 18.30
N TYR A 159 23.78 10.43 18.45
CA TYR A 159 24.36 11.62 17.81
C TYR A 159 24.62 12.80 18.78
N GLY A 160 24.34 12.63 20.06
CA GLY A 160 24.41 13.71 21.04
C GLY A 160 23.27 14.72 20.92
N GLU A 161 23.39 15.84 21.64
CA GLU A 161 22.46 16.97 21.47
C GLU A 161 22.68 17.62 20.10
N GLN A 162 21.61 17.76 19.32
CA GLN A 162 21.60 18.35 17.99
C GLN A 162 20.30 19.14 17.80
N ASP A 163 20.35 20.17 16.96
CA ASP A 163 19.16 20.84 16.46
C ASP A 163 18.65 20.10 15.22
N TRP A 164 17.51 19.44 15.35
CA TRP A 164 16.93 18.63 14.28
C TRP A 164 15.87 19.41 13.50
N VAL A 165 15.95 19.36 12.17
CA VAL A 165 14.92 19.88 11.27
C VAL A 165 14.16 18.69 10.70
N SER A 166 12.85 18.65 10.93
CA SER A 166 11.99 17.57 10.43
C SER A 166 11.57 17.79 8.99
N GLU A 167 11.44 16.70 8.24
CA GLU A 167 10.85 16.65 6.88
C GLU A 167 11.44 17.65 5.86
N GLN A 168 12.70 18.05 6.03
CA GLN A 168 13.36 18.92 5.07
C GLN A 168 13.57 18.16 3.75
N SER A 169 13.07 18.72 2.66
CA SER A 169 13.24 18.12 1.35
C SER A 169 14.66 18.29 0.83
N PHE A 170 15.12 17.34 0.00
CA PHE A 170 16.47 17.33 -0.54
C PHE A 170 16.56 16.62 -1.90
N CYS A 171 17.68 16.84 -2.58
CA CYS A 171 18.12 16.05 -3.74
C CYS A 171 19.54 15.54 -3.48
N HIS A 172 19.75 14.24 -3.62
CA HIS A 172 21.05 13.61 -3.47
C HIS A 172 21.79 13.54 -4.82
N PRO A 173 23.12 13.73 -4.87
CA PRO A 173 23.92 13.65 -6.11
C PRO A 173 23.79 12.33 -6.87
N GLN A 174 23.40 11.24 -6.19
CA GLN A 174 23.14 9.95 -6.83
C GLN A 174 21.81 9.88 -7.60
N GLY A 175 21.02 10.96 -7.62
CA GLY A 175 19.84 11.09 -8.47
C GLY A 175 18.53 10.65 -7.82
N PHE A 176 18.37 10.85 -6.50
CA PHE A 176 17.10 10.65 -5.79
C PHE A 176 16.82 11.82 -4.85
N GLY A 177 15.55 12.03 -4.51
CA GLY A 177 15.11 13.04 -3.54
C GLY A 177 14.31 12.45 -2.38
N GLY A 178 14.00 13.31 -1.42
CA GLY A 178 13.20 13.00 -0.24
C GLY A 178 12.63 14.28 0.34
#